data_AF-A0A8H6EQ37-F1
#
_entry.id   AF-A0A8H6EQ37-F1
#
_cell.length_a   1.000
_cell.length_b   1.000
_cell.length_c   1.000
_cell.angle_alpha   90.00
_cell.angle_beta   90.00
_cell.angle_gamma   90.00
#
_symmetry.space_group_name_H-M   'P 1'
#
loop_
_entity.id
_entity.type
_entity.pdbx_description
1 polymer ?
#
loop_
_entity_poly.entity_id
_entity_poly.type
_entity_poly.pdbx_seq_one_letter_code
_entity_poly.pdbx_strand_id
1 'polypeptide(L)'
;MEQSHFRDSIISCFKRLDTVMAIESQRSHESRKYTLKELQQQLPELDVEKILLIKSIFPESYDVKMLTMNADINENMLISLYDISSKNNGNIMKNSPLMRLIPRLRLFSQAVDTKMNELGSNRSVEDLMTFKPELQNKDKRKGICQIEKKAVVKNEGTKFQFHERASNMSSNKKSILQRIRTKERNNVGIERELHRRKQRFINSKLEMIYNAFYTECPPGSGIKSLTMTQVARILNDASQNPMALEDIVEGVKKLDKAIAGIKYVAIDKVRLVRIHNLNRSIDLQNLKATQKLT
;
A
#
# COMPACT_ATOMS: atom_id res chain seq x y z
N MET A 1 41.98 -20.06 -15.93
CA MET A 1 41.82 -19.78 -14.50
C MET A 1 40.63 -18.85 -14.23
N GLU A 2 40.43 -17.80 -15.04
CA GLU A 2 39.34 -16.80 -14.88
C GLU A 2 37.92 -17.38 -15.02
N GLN A 3 37.71 -18.33 -15.95
CA GLN A 3 36.40 -18.96 -16.17
C GLN A 3 35.88 -19.77 -14.97
N SER A 4 36.77 -20.47 -14.25
CA SER A 4 36.39 -21.23 -13.04
C SER A 4 36.00 -20.29 -11.90
N HIS A 5 36.74 -19.18 -11.75
CA HIS A 5 36.46 -18.20 -10.71
C HIS A 5 35.14 -17.46 -10.97
N PHE A 6 34.84 -17.15 -12.24
CA PHE A 6 33.56 -16.59 -12.66
C PHE A 6 32.39 -17.53 -12.36
N ARG A 7 32.52 -18.81 -12.74
CA ARG A 7 31.52 -19.86 -12.47
C ARG A 7 31.18 -19.94 -10.98
N ASP A 8 32.20 -20.04 -10.14
CA ASP A 8 31.98 -20.20 -8.70
C ASP A 8 31.42 -18.92 -8.07
N SER A 9 31.81 -17.75 -8.58
CA SER A 9 31.26 -16.45 -8.18
C SER A 9 29.76 -16.34 -8.48
N ILE A 10 29.33 -16.67 -9.71
CA ILE A 10 27.92 -16.52 -10.11
C ILE A 10 27.01 -17.55 -9.42
N ILE A 11 27.51 -18.78 -9.21
CA ILE A 11 26.77 -19.81 -8.47
C ILE A 11 26.63 -19.42 -7.00
N SER A 12 27.70 -18.90 -6.38
CA SER A 12 27.66 -18.41 -4.99
C SER A 12 26.68 -17.25 -4.83
N CYS A 13 26.71 -16.30 -5.77
CA CYS A 13 25.78 -15.17 -5.82
C CYS A 13 24.33 -15.65 -5.93
N PHE A 14 24.04 -16.55 -6.87
CA PHE A 14 22.69 -17.12 -7.04
C PHE A 14 22.22 -17.84 -5.77
N LYS A 15 23.07 -18.67 -5.15
CA LYS A 15 22.74 -19.39 -3.91
C LYS A 15 22.32 -18.43 -2.79
N ARG A 16 23.09 -17.36 -2.58
CA ARG A 16 22.82 -16.37 -1.53
C ARG A 16 21.56 -15.57 -1.83
N LEU A 17 21.38 -15.14 -3.08
CA LEU A 17 20.19 -14.43 -3.53
C LEU A 17 18.92 -15.27 -3.37
N ASP A 18 18.93 -16.52 -3.84
CA ASP A 18 17.75 -17.41 -3.77
C ASP A 18 17.39 -17.70 -2.31
N THR A 19 18.40 -17.83 -1.42
CA THR A 19 18.20 -18.01 0.03
C THR A 19 17.54 -16.80 0.68
N VAL A 20 18.04 -15.60 0.41
CA VAL A 20 17.46 -14.34 0.93
C VAL A 20 16.01 -14.20 0.45
N MET A 21 15.78 -14.37 -0.85
CA MET A 21 14.44 -14.28 -1.45
C MET A 21 13.48 -15.32 -0.86
N ALA A 22 13.94 -16.54 -0.60
CA ALA A 22 13.12 -17.59 0.00
C ALA A 22 12.77 -17.28 1.47
N ILE A 23 13.71 -16.78 2.28
CA ILE A 23 13.46 -16.35 3.67
C ILE A 23 12.45 -15.20 3.69
N GLU A 24 12.68 -14.18 2.88
CA GLU A 24 11.83 -12.99 2.85
C GLU A 24 10.41 -13.28 2.31
N SER A 25 10.30 -14.24 1.38
CA SER A 25 8.99 -14.74 0.90
C SER A 25 8.20 -15.55 1.94
N GLN A 26 8.86 -16.06 2.99
CA GLN A 26 8.16 -16.68 4.12
C GLN A 26 7.71 -15.66 5.16
N ARG A 27 8.49 -14.60 5.35
CA ARG A 27 8.19 -13.50 6.28
C ARG A 27 7.03 -12.63 5.79
N SER A 28 7.01 -12.36 4.49
CA SER A 28 5.91 -11.64 3.85
C SER A 28 4.95 -12.68 3.27
N HIS A 29 3.76 -12.84 3.82
CA HIS A 29 2.76 -13.83 3.39
C HIS A 29 2.23 -13.67 1.93
N GLU A 30 2.92 -12.89 1.08
CA GLU A 30 2.57 -12.60 -0.31
C GLU A 30 3.84 -12.51 -1.20
N SER A 31 3.65 -12.62 -2.52
CA SER A 31 4.66 -12.41 -3.56
C SER A 31 5.17 -10.96 -3.60
N ARG A 32 5.94 -10.57 -2.58
CA ARG A 32 6.59 -9.27 -2.47
C ARG A 32 7.63 -9.12 -3.58
N LYS A 33 7.69 -7.92 -4.15
CA LYS A 33 8.74 -7.48 -5.06
C LYS A 33 9.77 -6.71 -4.25
N TYR A 34 11.04 -6.98 -4.48
CA TYR A 34 12.16 -6.34 -3.80
C TYR A 34 12.87 -5.42 -4.78
N THR A 35 13.24 -4.23 -4.33
CA THR A 35 14.16 -3.38 -5.08
C THR A 35 15.58 -3.91 -4.98
N LEU A 36 16.42 -3.65 -5.99
CA LEU A 36 17.83 -4.02 -5.94
C LEU A 36 18.53 -3.39 -4.71
N LYS A 37 18.21 -2.13 -4.38
CA LYS A 37 18.74 -1.46 -3.19
C LYS A 37 18.40 -2.20 -1.87
N GLU A 38 17.18 -2.69 -1.71
CA GLU A 38 16.80 -3.49 -0.54
C GLU A 38 17.60 -4.80 -0.46
N LEU A 39 17.83 -5.46 -1.61
CA LEU A 39 18.62 -6.69 -1.66
C LEU A 39 20.11 -6.43 -1.41
N GLN A 40 20.65 -5.31 -1.90
CA GLN A 40 22.04 -4.88 -1.67
C GLN A 40 22.35 -4.63 -0.20
N GLN A 41 21.38 -4.21 0.61
CA GLN A 41 21.55 -4.09 2.07
C GLN A 41 21.88 -5.43 2.73
N GLN A 42 21.40 -6.53 2.17
CA GLN A 42 21.65 -7.89 2.67
C GLN A 42 22.76 -8.61 1.89
N LEU A 43 22.96 -8.24 0.63
CA LEU A 43 23.95 -8.81 -0.30
C LEU A 43 24.71 -7.69 -1.02
N PRO A 44 25.74 -7.10 -0.40
CA PRO A 44 26.47 -5.96 -0.97
C PRO A 44 27.19 -6.27 -2.29
N GLU A 45 27.48 -7.55 -2.54
CA GLU A 45 28.11 -8.05 -3.76
C GLU A 45 27.15 -8.14 -4.96
N LEU A 46 25.86 -7.87 -4.76
CA LEU A 46 24.84 -7.94 -5.80
C LEU A 46 24.80 -6.64 -6.60
N ASP A 47 25.07 -6.73 -7.89
CA ASP A 47 24.98 -5.64 -8.85
C ASP A 47 23.94 -5.96 -9.94
N VAL A 48 23.61 -4.95 -10.74
CA VAL A 48 22.67 -5.07 -11.85
C VAL A 48 23.13 -6.12 -12.85
N GLU A 49 24.44 -6.15 -13.13
CA GLU A 49 25.05 -7.04 -14.10
C GLU A 49 24.86 -8.51 -13.72
N LYS A 50 25.14 -8.89 -12.46
CA LYS A 50 24.94 -10.26 -11.97
C LYS A 50 23.49 -10.70 -12.05
N ILE A 51 22.53 -9.81 -11.81
CA ILE A 51 21.11 -10.16 -11.88
C ILE A 51 20.68 -10.39 -13.33
N LEU A 52 21.07 -9.51 -14.24
CA LEU A 52 20.79 -9.67 -15.66
C LEU A 52 21.49 -10.91 -16.23
N LEU A 53 22.68 -11.23 -15.73
CA LEU A 53 23.44 -12.43 -16.09
C LEU A 53 22.75 -13.69 -15.60
N ILE A 54 22.36 -13.75 -14.33
CA ILE A 54 21.57 -14.85 -13.75
C ILE A 54 20.29 -15.06 -14.56
N LYS A 55 19.60 -13.97 -14.93
CA LYS A 55 18.38 -14.01 -15.73
C LYS A 55 18.63 -14.50 -17.16
N SER A 56 19.76 -14.15 -17.76
CA SER A 56 20.16 -14.59 -19.10
C SER A 56 20.52 -16.08 -19.12
N ILE A 57 21.24 -16.56 -18.10
CA ILE A 57 21.64 -17.97 -17.96
C ILE A 57 20.45 -18.84 -17.60
N PHE A 58 19.59 -18.36 -16.70
CA PHE A 58 18.43 -19.09 -16.21
C PHE A 58 17.18 -18.20 -16.26
N PRO A 59 16.45 -18.19 -17.40
CA PRO A 59 15.28 -17.32 -17.59
C PRO A 59 14.16 -17.54 -16.56
N GLU A 60 14.10 -18.70 -15.92
CA GLU A 60 13.13 -19.05 -14.88
C GLU A 60 13.61 -18.72 -13.45
N SER A 61 14.74 -18.02 -13.32
CA SER A 61 15.30 -17.59 -12.03
C SER A 61 14.36 -16.62 -11.28
N TYR A 62 14.19 -15.42 -11.81
CA TYR A 62 13.46 -14.31 -11.18
C TYR A 62 12.65 -13.53 -12.21
N ASP A 63 11.54 -12.92 -11.80
CA ASP A 63 10.87 -11.87 -12.59
C ASP A 63 11.54 -10.52 -12.29
N VAL A 64 12.10 -9.90 -13.32
CA VAL A 64 12.90 -8.67 -13.23
C VAL A 64 12.22 -7.58 -14.06
N LYS A 65 11.90 -6.45 -13.43
CA LYS A 65 11.17 -5.34 -14.05
C LYS A 65 11.83 -4.00 -13.74
N MET A 66 11.90 -3.12 -14.74
CA MET A 66 12.38 -1.75 -14.58
C MET A 66 11.20 -0.77 -14.49
N LEU A 67 11.16 0.04 -13.43
CA LEU A 67 10.05 0.95 -13.13
C LEU A 67 10.08 2.26 -13.94
N THR A 68 11.23 2.94 -14.06
CA THR A 68 11.35 4.23 -14.75
C THR A 68 12.75 4.45 -15.35
N MET A 69 12.86 5.37 -16.33
CA MET A 69 14.12 5.74 -17.01
C MET A 69 14.98 6.78 -16.26
N ASN A 70 14.40 7.56 -15.33
CA ASN A 70 14.98 8.83 -14.87
C ASN A 70 15.43 8.83 -13.39
N ALA A 71 15.69 7.68 -12.80
CA ALA A 71 16.12 7.58 -11.40
C ALA A 71 17.13 6.45 -11.22
N ASP A 72 17.80 6.42 -10.05
CA ASP A 72 18.84 5.45 -9.70
C ASP A 72 18.39 4.01 -10.04
N ILE A 73 19.18 3.31 -10.87
CA ILE A 73 18.86 1.98 -11.39
C ILE A 73 18.64 1.01 -10.22
N ASN A 74 19.36 1.18 -9.11
CA ASN A 74 19.26 0.34 -7.93
C ASN A 74 17.90 0.49 -7.20
N GLU A 75 17.24 1.64 -7.33
CA GLU A 75 15.91 1.89 -6.76
C GLU A 75 14.77 1.50 -7.70
N ASN A 76 15.06 1.34 -9.00
CA ASN A 76 14.04 1.12 -10.03
C ASN A 76 13.95 -0.32 -10.53
N MET A 77 14.94 -1.17 -10.24
CA MET A 77 14.94 -2.58 -10.59
C MET A 77 14.17 -3.38 -9.54
N LEU A 78 13.00 -3.90 -9.91
CA LEU A 78 12.19 -4.80 -9.10
C LEU A 78 12.46 -6.25 -9.44
N ILE A 79 12.70 -7.05 -8.41
CA ILE A 79 13.04 -8.47 -8.50
C ILE A 79 12.03 -9.24 -7.65
N SER A 80 11.45 -10.29 -8.22
CA SER A 80 10.54 -11.20 -7.51
C SER A 80 10.80 -12.65 -7.88
N LEU A 81 10.43 -13.57 -6.99
CA LEU A 81 10.51 -14.99 -7.28
C LEU A 81 9.66 -15.33 -8.51
N TYR A 82 10.23 -16.08 -9.45
CA TYR A 82 9.50 -16.55 -10.62
C TYR A 82 8.44 -17.57 -10.19
N ASP A 83 7.16 -17.20 -10.32
CA ASP A 83 6.08 -18.09 -9.94
C ASP A 83 5.77 -19.09 -11.06
N ILE A 84 6.24 -20.33 -10.86
CA ILE A 84 5.97 -21.47 -11.74
C ILE A 84 4.49 -21.89 -11.65
N SER A 85 3.71 -21.37 -10.68
CA SER A 85 2.30 -21.72 -10.50
C SER A 85 1.38 -21.31 -11.65
N SER A 86 1.81 -20.35 -12.46
CA SER A 86 1.00 -19.73 -13.51
C SER A 86 0.89 -20.55 -14.81
N LYS A 87 1.72 -21.59 -15.01
CA LYS A 87 1.78 -22.32 -16.30
C LYS A 87 1.22 -23.74 -16.30
N ASN A 88 1.08 -24.40 -15.14
CA ASN A 88 0.56 -25.77 -15.10
C ASN A 88 -0.81 -25.80 -14.41
N ASN A 89 -1.84 -26.07 -15.21
CA ASN A 89 -3.21 -26.27 -14.78
C ASN A 89 -3.30 -27.21 -13.57
N GLY A 90 -3.64 -26.64 -12.41
CA GLY A 90 -4.48 -27.30 -11.41
C GLY A 90 -3.84 -28.22 -10.37
N ASN A 91 -2.55 -28.57 -10.44
CA ASN A 91 -1.96 -29.42 -9.39
C ASN A 91 -0.48 -29.09 -9.14
N ILE A 92 -0.24 -27.99 -8.42
CA ILE A 92 1.07 -27.70 -7.85
C ILE A 92 0.94 -27.82 -6.36
N MET A 93 1.51 -28.90 -5.81
CA MET A 93 1.82 -28.96 -4.38
C MET A 93 2.53 -27.66 -4.01
N LYS A 94 1.95 -26.92 -3.06
CA LYS A 94 2.50 -25.68 -2.52
C LYS A 94 3.78 -25.97 -1.74
N ASN A 95 4.83 -26.39 -2.43
CA ASN A 95 6.13 -26.59 -1.83
C ASN A 95 6.67 -25.20 -1.48
N SER A 96 7.02 -25.01 -0.21
CA SER A 96 7.54 -23.74 0.29
C SER A 96 8.78 -23.33 -0.51
N PRO A 97 9.03 -22.01 -0.72
CA PRO A 97 10.21 -21.53 -1.43
C PRO A 97 11.53 -22.11 -0.90
N LEU A 98 11.63 -22.35 0.42
CA LEU A 98 12.80 -23.02 1.02
C LEU A 98 13.05 -24.43 0.49
N MET A 99 12.00 -25.22 0.28
CA MET A 99 12.13 -26.60 -0.24
C MET A 99 12.59 -26.63 -1.70
N ARG A 100 12.52 -25.49 -2.41
CA ARG A 100 12.92 -25.36 -3.82
C ARG A 100 14.36 -24.88 -4.00
N LEU A 101 15.04 -24.43 -2.94
CA LEU A 101 16.39 -23.87 -3.00
C LEU A 101 17.41 -24.86 -3.59
N ILE A 102 17.46 -26.08 -3.04
CA ILE A 102 18.46 -27.08 -3.47
C ILE A 102 18.22 -27.53 -4.92
N PRO A 103 16.98 -27.89 -5.34
CA PRO A 103 16.69 -28.20 -6.73
C PRO A 103 17.01 -27.04 -7.69
N ARG A 104 16.64 -25.80 -7.34
CA ARG A 104 16.92 -24.61 -8.17
C ARG A 104 18.41 -24.34 -8.31
N LEU A 105 19.17 -24.47 -7.23
CA LEU A 105 20.63 -24.30 -7.27
C LEU A 105 21.29 -25.35 -8.18
N ARG A 106 20.83 -26.61 -8.13
CA ARG A 106 21.34 -27.67 -9.01
C ARG A 106 21.05 -27.35 -10.48
N LEU A 107 19.82 -26.96 -10.81
CA LEU A 107 19.42 -26.58 -12.17
C LEU A 107 20.22 -25.37 -12.67
N PHE A 108 20.41 -24.36 -11.81
CA PHE A 108 21.21 -23.19 -12.14
C PHE A 108 22.68 -23.56 -12.40
N SER A 109 23.29 -24.38 -11.55
CA SER A 109 24.67 -24.85 -11.76
C SER A 109 24.82 -25.56 -13.11
N GLN A 110 23.87 -26.44 -13.46
CA GLN A 110 23.89 -27.14 -14.74
C GLN A 110 23.73 -26.16 -15.92
N ALA A 111 22.86 -25.15 -15.79
CA ALA A 111 22.68 -24.12 -16.80
C ALA A 111 23.95 -23.28 -17.02
N VAL A 112 24.63 -22.91 -15.94
CA VAL A 112 25.94 -22.24 -15.99
C VAL A 112 26.96 -23.11 -16.72
N ASP A 113 27.05 -24.39 -16.37
CA ASP A 113 27.99 -25.33 -17.01
C ASP A 113 27.71 -25.48 -18.51
N THR A 114 26.45 -25.59 -18.93
CA THR A 114 26.08 -25.63 -20.35
C THR A 114 26.43 -24.34 -21.07
N LYS A 115 26.18 -23.18 -20.46
CA LYS A 115 26.48 -21.88 -21.07
C LYS A 115 27.96 -21.61 -21.20
N MET A 116 28.75 -22.02 -20.21
CA MET A 116 30.22 -21.92 -20.26
C MET A 116 30.81 -22.83 -21.35
N ASN A 117 30.24 -24.03 -21.54
CA ASN A 117 30.64 -24.93 -22.62
C ASN A 117 30.26 -24.41 -24.01
N GLU A 118 29.10 -23.76 -24.16
CA GLU A 118 28.65 -23.12 -25.41
C GLU A 118 29.49 -21.89 -25.80
N LEU A 119 30.07 -21.19 -24.82
CA LEU A 119 30.79 -19.94 -25.04
C LEU A 119 32.17 -20.15 -25.71
N GLY A 120 32.79 -21.32 -25.50
CA GLY A 120 34.15 -21.60 -25.98
C GLY A 120 35.24 -20.72 -25.34
N SER A 121 36.51 -20.92 -25.68
CA SER A 121 37.63 -20.22 -25.02
C SER A 121 37.84 -18.75 -25.44
N ASN A 122 37.11 -18.22 -26.43
CA ASN A 122 37.44 -16.95 -27.09
C ASN A 122 36.37 -15.85 -26.98
N ARG A 123 35.34 -16.01 -26.14
CA ARG A 123 34.24 -15.05 -25.98
C ARG A 123 34.18 -14.49 -24.55
N SER A 124 33.77 -13.23 -24.42
CA SER A 124 33.77 -12.53 -23.13
C SER A 124 32.49 -12.80 -22.34
N VAL A 125 32.49 -12.49 -21.04
CA VAL A 125 31.35 -12.69 -20.14
C VAL A 125 30.13 -11.87 -20.58
N GLU A 126 30.36 -10.72 -21.21
CA GLU A 126 29.34 -9.84 -21.76
C GLU A 126 28.53 -10.51 -22.88
N ASP A 127 29.10 -11.49 -23.60
CA ASP A 127 28.38 -12.24 -24.65
C ASP A 127 27.30 -13.18 -24.06
N LEU A 128 27.33 -13.47 -22.76
CA LEU A 128 26.30 -14.25 -22.06
C LEU A 128 25.05 -13.40 -21.72
N MET A 129 25.14 -12.07 -21.80
CA MET A 129 24.10 -11.13 -21.39
C MET A 129 23.05 -10.92 -22.50
N THR A 130 22.18 -11.91 -22.67
CA THR A 130 21.14 -11.89 -23.71
C THR A 130 19.83 -11.26 -23.27
N PHE A 131 19.60 -11.12 -21.96
CA PHE A 131 18.37 -10.54 -21.42
C PHE A 131 18.42 -9.01 -21.40
N LYS A 132 17.48 -8.37 -22.10
CA LYS A 132 17.22 -6.93 -21.99
C LYS A 132 15.94 -6.73 -21.16
N PRO A 133 15.99 -6.00 -20.04
CA PRO A 133 14.81 -5.79 -19.20
C PRO A 133 13.74 -5.01 -19.97
N GLU A 134 12.51 -5.51 -19.94
CA GLU A 134 11.37 -4.80 -20.51
C GLU A 134 11.05 -3.57 -19.66
N LEU A 135 11.11 -2.40 -20.28
CA LEU A 135 10.57 -1.18 -19.68
C LEU A 135 9.04 -1.24 -19.67
N GLN A 136 8.45 -1.01 -18.50
CA GLN A 136 7.02 -0.70 -18.45
C GLN A 136 6.74 0.69 -19.05
N ASN A 137 6.75 0.79 -20.37
CA ASN A 137 6.03 1.86 -21.05
C ASN A 137 4.54 1.62 -20.84
N LYS A 138 3.97 2.36 -19.89
CA LYS A 138 2.55 2.35 -19.59
C LYS A 138 1.75 2.99 -20.72
N ASP A 139 1.58 2.28 -21.83
CA ASP A 139 0.63 2.73 -22.87
C ASP A 139 -0.39 1.70 -23.32
N LYS A 140 -0.34 0.44 -22.85
CA LYS A 140 -1.38 -0.52 -23.23
C LYS A 140 -1.84 -1.42 -22.07
N ARG A 141 -3.13 -1.24 -21.76
CA ARG A 141 -4.11 -2.17 -21.16
C ARG A 141 -4.46 -1.97 -19.68
N LYS A 142 -5.67 -1.39 -19.51
CA LYS A 142 -6.80 -1.87 -18.69
C LYS A 142 -6.42 -2.91 -17.62
N GLY A 143 -6.20 -2.43 -16.41
CA GLY A 143 -6.16 -3.23 -15.19
C GLY A 143 -6.40 -2.28 -14.03
N ILE A 144 -7.40 -2.60 -13.21
CA ILE A 144 -7.90 -1.77 -12.11
C ILE A 144 -6.81 -1.69 -11.03
N CYS A 145 -5.91 -0.72 -11.17
CA CYS A 145 -5.09 -0.17 -10.09
C CYS A 145 -5.19 1.35 -10.19
N GLN A 146 -6.40 1.88 -10.05
CA GLN A 146 -6.54 3.23 -9.51
C GLN A 146 -6.16 3.13 -8.03
N ILE A 147 -4.86 3.18 -7.75
CA ILE A 147 -4.43 3.88 -6.54
C ILE A 147 -4.97 5.28 -6.79
N GLU A 148 -6.07 5.63 -6.15
CA GLU A 148 -6.63 6.98 -6.18
C GLU A 148 -5.43 7.90 -6.01
N LYS A 149 -5.13 8.70 -7.04
CA LYS A 149 -4.12 9.74 -6.92
C LYS A 149 -4.62 10.60 -5.76
N LYS A 150 -4.10 10.36 -4.54
CA LYS A 150 -4.43 11.19 -3.38
C LYS A 150 -4.19 12.61 -3.86
N ALA A 151 -5.23 13.43 -3.87
CA ALA A 151 -5.13 14.79 -4.33
C ALA A 151 -4.06 15.47 -3.48
N VAL A 152 -2.85 15.61 -4.02
CA VAL A 152 -1.78 16.28 -3.33
C VAL A 152 -2.18 17.73 -3.34
N VAL A 153 -2.61 18.25 -2.19
CA VAL A 153 -3.00 19.66 -2.04
C VAL A 153 -1.71 20.49 -2.15
N LYS A 154 -1.37 20.85 -3.39
CA LYS A 154 -0.22 21.70 -3.69
C LYS A 154 -0.70 23.14 -3.85
N ASN A 155 -0.25 24.00 -2.95
CA ASN A 155 -0.48 25.45 -3.02
C ASN A 155 0.68 26.17 -3.72
N GLU A 156 1.36 25.53 -4.69
CA GLU A 156 2.56 26.08 -5.34
C GLU A 156 2.25 27.40 -6.07
N GLY A 157 1.10 27.51 -6.75
CA GLY A 157 0.69 28.71 -7.49
C GLY A 157 0.14 29.86 -6.64
N THR A 158 -0.25 29.61 -5.38
CA THR A 158 -0.80 30.65 -4.47
C THR A 158 0.17 31.06 -3.38
N LYS A 159 1.36 30.45 -3.32
CA LYS A 159 2.39 30.75 -2.32
C LYS A 159 3.07 32.08 -2.67
N PHE A 160 2.53 33.16 -2.10
CA PHE A 160 3.19 34.45 -1.89
C PHE A 160 4.07 34.95 -3.05
N GLN A 161 3.41 35.38 -4.12
CA GLN A 161 3.90 36.52 -4.88
C GLN A 161 2.76 37.53 -4.90
N PHE A 162 2.95 38.71 -4.30
CA PHE A 162 1.98 39.80 -4.38
C PHE A 162 1.80 40.23 -5.85
N HIS A 163 0.81 39.67 -6.53
CA HIS A 163 0.45 40.02 -7.91
C HIS A 163 -0.50 41.23 -7.97
N GLU A 164 -0.57 42.05 -6.91
CA GLU A 164 -1.60 43.10 -6.77
C GLU A 164 -1.45 44.26 -7.79
N ARG A 165 -0.37 44.29 -8.58
CA ARG A 165 -0.24 45.21 -9.72
C ARG A 165 -0.70 44.58 -11.03
N ALA A 166 -1.90 43.99 -11.08
CA ALA A 166 -2.54 43.65 -12.34
C ALA A 166 -3.31 44.87 -12.86
N SER A 167 -2.65 45.68 -13.68
CA SER A 167 -3.21 46.79 -14.47
C SER A 167 -4.29 46.38 -15.49
N ASN A 168 -4.70 45.11 -15.52
CA ASN A 168 -5.76 44.61 -16.39
C ASN A 168 -7.07 44.42 -15.59
N MET A 169 -7.73 45.54 -15.32
CA MET A 169 -9.11 45.59 -14.84
C MET A 169 -10.05 45.07 -15.94
N SER A 170 -10.38 43.77 -15.90
CA SER A 170 -11.59 43.27 -16.56
C SER A 170 -12.79 44.09 -16.05
N SER A 171 -13.49 44.73 -16.97
CA SER A 171 -14.57 45.71 -16.74
C SER A 171 -15.83 45.16 -16.06
N ASN A 172 -15.86 43.87 -15.71
CA ASN A 172 -17.00 43.18 -15.08
C ASN A 172 -16.79 42.81 -13.61
N LYS A 173 -15.79 43.39 -12.93
CA LYS A 173 -15.52 43.08 -11.52
C LYS A 173 -16.46 43.85 -10.61
N LYS A 174 -17.40 43.14 -9.97
CA LYS A 174 -18.22 43.65 -8.86
C LYS A 174 -17.36 44.41 -7.86
N SER A 175 -17.87 45.53 -7.35
CA SER A 175 -17.16 46.33 -6.35
C SER A 175 -16.82 45.48 -5.13
N ILE A 176 -15.74 45.86 -4.42
CA ILE A 176 -15.30 45.16 -3.20
C ILE A 176 -16.44 45.08 -2.18
N LEU A 177 -17.17 46.18 -1.98
CA LEU A 177 -18.34 46.23 -1.11
C LEU A 177 -19.45 45.26 -1.55
N GLN A 178 -19.72 45.15 -2.85
CA GLN A 178 -20.70 44.22 -3.38
C GLN A 178 -20.26 42.76 -3.20
N ARG A 179 -18.95 42.47 -3.31
CA ARG A 179 -18.38 41.15 -2.99
C ARG A 179 -18.49 40.81 -1.51
N ILE A 180 -18.25 41.76 -0.61
CA ILE A 180 -18.40 41.55 0.84
C ILE A 180 -19.85 41.21 1.18
N ARG A 181 -20.82 42.01 0.69
CA ARG A 181 -22.26 41.72 0.88
C ARG A 181 -22.67 40.37 0.31
N THR A 182 -22.11 39.97 -0.85
CA THR A 182 -22.36 38.65 -1.44
C THR A 182 -21.75 37.53 -0.59
N LYS A 183 -20.55 37.74 -0.04
CA LYS A 183 -19.88 36.78 0.86
C LYS A 183 -20.67 36.58 2.13
N GLU A 184 -21.18 37.65 2.75
CA GLU A 184 -22.03 37.58 3.94
C GLU A 184 -23.33 36.80 3.67
N ARG A 185 -24.01 37.08 2.54
CA ARG A 185 -25.17 36.29 2.11
C ARG A 185 -24.85 34.82 1.91
N ASN A 186 -23.68 34.51 1.36
CA ASN A 186 -23.23 33.14 1.12
C ASN A 186 -22.64 32.47 2.37
N ASN A 187 -22.35 33.20 3.45
CA ASN A 187 -21.70 32.66 4.64
C ASN A 187 -22.53 31.54 5.27
N VAL A 188 -23.85 31.73 5.33
CA VAL A 188 -24.79 30.71 5.81
C VAL A 188 -24.73 29.44 4.96
N GLY A 189 -24.55 29.57 3.64
CA GLY A 189 -24.37 28.42 2.75
C GLY A 189 -23.05 27.69 2.98
N ILE A 190 -21.97 28.44 3.24
CA ILE A 190 -20.65 27.88 3.56
C ILE A 190 -20.68 27.13 4.89
N GLU A 191 -21.28 27.71 5.93
CA GLU A 191 -21.40 27.06 7.25
C GLU A 191 -22.21 25.76 7.18
N ARG A 192 -23.33 25.76 6.44
CA ARG A 192 -24.11 24.55 6.18
C ARG A 192 -23.28 23.49 5.44
N GLU A 193 -22.51 23.90 4.44
CA GLU A 193 -21.66 22.98 3.69
C GLU A 193 -20.52 22.41 4.56
N LEU A 194 -19.90 23.23 5.42
CA LEU A 194 -18.92 22.76 6.40
C LEU A 194 -19.52 21.75 7.37
N HIS A 195 -20.73 22.01 7.87
CA HIS A 195 -21.45 21.06 8.70
C HIS A 195 -21.73 19.75 7.96
N ARG A 196 -22.19 19.80 6.70
CA ARG A 196 -22.42 18.60 5.88
C ARG A 196 -21.13 17.80 5.66
N ARG A 197 -20.00 18.47 5.40
CA ARG A 197 -18.69 17.81 5.28
C ARG A 197 -18.28 17.13 6.57
N LYS A 198 -18.47 17.79 7.72
CA LYS A 198 -18.24 17.19 9.03
C LYS A 198 -19.07 15.93 9.23
N GLN A 199 -20.37 15.99 8.91
CA GLN A 199 -21.26 14.83 9.03
C GLN A 199 -20.85 13.67 8.12
N ARG A 200 -20.43 13.94 6.87
CA ARG A 200 -19.89 12.92 5.95
C ARG A 200 -18.60 12.30 6.49
N PHE A 201 -17.71 13.11 7.06
CA PHE A 201 -16.49 12.62 7.68
C PHE A 201 -16.81 11.63 8.82
N ILE A 202 -17.68 12.02 9.75
CA ILE A 202 -18.13 11.15 10.85
C ILE A 202 -18.76 9.87 10.30
N ASN A 203 -19.65 9.97 9.31
CA ASN A 203 -20.32 8.82 8.71
C ASN A 203 -19.33 7.82 8.08
N SER A 204 -18.30 8.30 7.39
CA SER A 204 -17.27 7.44 6.79
C SER A 204 -16.43 6.69 7.83
N LYS A 205 -16.37 7.19 9.07
CA LYS A 205 -15.62 6.60 10.17
C LYS A 205 -16.47 5.71 11.09
N LEU A 206 -17.79 5.64 10.90
CA LEU A 206 -18.68 4.81 11.74
C LEU A 206 -18.32 3.33 11.72
N GLU A 207 -17.97 2.78 10.55
CA GLU A 207 -17.58 1.37 10.40
C GLU A 207 -16.29 1.07 11.18
N MET A 208 -15.34 2.01 11.16
CA MET A 208 -14.09 1.92 11.92
C MET A 208 -14.38 1.91 13.42
N ILE A 209 -15.28 2.78 13.89
CA ILE A 209 -15.67 2.84 15.31
C ILE A 209 -16.33 1.52 15.74
N TYR A 210 -17.24 1.00 14.92
CA TYR A 210 -17.87 -0.28 15.18
C TYR A 210 -16.86 -1.44 15.23
N ASN A 211 -15.93 -1.51 14.27
CA ASN A 211 -14.90 -2.54 14.24
C ASN A 211 -14.00 -2.48 15.48
N ALA A 212 -13.66 -1.29 15.98
CA ALA A 212 -12.91 -1.14 17.22
C ALA A 212 -13.69 -1.71 18.42
N PHE A 213 -14.99 -1.44 18.52
CA PHE A 213 -15.85 -2.03 19.56
C PHE A 213 -15.95 -3.55 19.46
N TYR A 214 -16.01 -4.09 18.24
CA TYR A 214 -16.06 -5.53 18.02
C TYR A 214 -14.76 -6.22 18.43
N THR A 215 -13.60 -5.62 18.14
CA THR A 215 -12.29 -6.14 18.59
C THR A 215 -12.18 -6.14 20.12
N GLU A 216 -12.67 -5.08 20.76
CA GLU A 216 -12.64 -4.94 22.22
C GLU A 216 -13.66 -5.80 22.97
N CYS A 217 -14.75 -6.19 22.30
CA CYS A 217 -15.87 -6.96 22.84
C CYS A 217 -16.23 -8.11 21.89
N PRO A 218 -15.43 -9.18 21.83
CA PRO A 218 -15.73 -10.33 20.97
C PRO A 218 -17.04 -11.02 21.38
N PRO A 219 -17.71 -11.73 20.46
CA PRO A 219 -18.96 -12.44 20.76
C PRO A 219 -18.72 -13.47 21.88
N GLY A 220 -19.47 -13.33 22.98
CA GLY A 220 -19.30 -14.12 24.20
C GLY A 220 -18.66 -13.35 25.36
N SER A 221 -18.09 -12.17 25.15
CA SER A 221 -17.73 -11.28 26.26
C SER A 221 -19.00 -10.74 26.92
N GLY A 222 -19.03 -10.71 28.25
CA GLY A 222 -20.10 -10.06 29.01
C GLY A 222 -20.24 -8.56 28.68
N ILE A 223 -21.16 -7.91 29.38
CA ILE A 223 -21.41 -6.47 29.22
C ILE A 223 -20.13 -5.68 29.53
N LYS A 224 -19.58 -4.96 28.53
CA LYS A 224 -18.41 -4.08 28.73
C LYS A 224 -18.86 -2.63 28.73
N SER A 225 -18.42 -1.88 29.74
CA SER A 225 -18.63 -0.44 29.83
C SER A 225 -17.31 0.27 29.62
N LEU A 226 -17.26 1.19 28.66
CA LEU A 226 -16.06 1.97 28.33
C LEU A 226 -16.32 3.46 28.49
N THR A 227 -15.37 4.18 29.07
CA THR A 227 -15.42 5.66 29.10
C THR A 227 -15.09 6.23 27.73
N MET A 228 -15.64 7.39 27.38
CA MET A 228 -15.32 8.03 26.10
C MET A 228 -13.82 8.32 25.92
N THR A 229 -13.10 8.58 27.01
CA THR A 229 -11.64 8.78 26.98
C THR A 229 -10.90 7.50 26.60
N GLN A 230 -11.33 6.34 27.13
CA GLN A 230 -10.79 5.03 26.74
C GLN A 230 -11.13 4.70 25.29
N VAL A 231 -12.37 4.94 24.87
CA VAL A 231 -12.81 4.74 23.48
C VAL A 231 -11.98 5.59 22.52
N ALA A 232 -11.73 6.86 22.87
CA ALA A 232 -10.91 7.75 22.05
C ALA A 232 -9.46 7.30 21.94
N ARG A 233 -8.89 6.77 23.03
CA ARG A 233 -7.55 6.19 23.01
C ARG A 233 -7.48 4.99 22.08
N ILE A 234 -8.38 4.02 22.24
CA ILE A 234 -8.42 2.80 21.41
C ILE A 234 -8.59 3.16 19.92
N LEU A 235 -9.47 4.12 19.61
CA LEU A 235 -9.71 4.53 18.22
C LEU A 235 -8.52 5.27 17.60
N ASN A 236 -7.88 6.16 18.36
CA ASN A 236 -6.73 6.92 17.87
C ASN A 236 -5.48 6.04 17.75
N ASP A 237 -5.33 5.03 18.62
CA ASP A 237 -4.26 4.04 18.51
C ASP A 237 -4.46 3.11 17.31
N ALA A 238 -5.72 2.81 16.95
CA ALA A 238 -6.06 1.95 15.81
C ALA A 238 -6.16 2.68 14.45
N SER A 239 -6.30 4.01 14.43
CA SER A 239 -6.56 4.80 13.22
C SER A 239 -5.31 5.55 12.73
N GLN A 240 -5.07 5.52 11.41
CA GLN A 240 -4.03 6.36 10.79
C GLN A 240 -4.31 7.86 10.88
N ASN A 241 -5.60 8.25 10.98
CA ASN A 241 -6.02 9.64 11.12
C ASN A 241 -6.74 9.79 12.46
N PRO A 242 -6.15 10.50 13.44
CA PRO A 242 -6.77 10.67 14.75
C PRO A 242 -8.06 11.50 14.63
N MET A 243 -9.00 11.22 15.51
CA MET A 243 -10.31 11.87 15.54
C MET A 243 -10.48 12.63 16.86
N ALA A 244 -11.13 13.80 16.79
CA ALA A 244 -11.43 14.60 17.97
C ALA A 244 -12.46 13.89 18.86
N LEU A 245 -12.39 14.11 20.17
CA LEU A 245 -13.27 13.45 21.13
C LEU A 245 -14.75 13.76 20.86
N GLU A 246 -15.06 14.99 20.45
CA GLU A 246 -16.41 15.45 20.13
C GLU A 246 -16.99 14.69 18.96
N ASP A 247 -16.18 14.43 17.94
CA ASP A 247 -16.57 13.70 16.73
C ASP A 247 -16.77 12.21 17.03
N ILE A 248 -15.99 11.66 17.95
CA ILE A 248 -16.15 10.29 18.44
C ILE A 248 -17.47 10.17 19.20
N VAL A 249 -17.77 11.12 20.10
CA VAL A 249 -19.03 11.16 20.83
C VAL A 249 -20.23 11.25 19.87
N GLU A 250 -20.15 12.09 18.84
CA GLU A 250 -21.19 12.22 17.83
C GLU A 250 -21.36 10.95 16.99
N GLY A 251 -20.24 10.29 16.63
CA GLY A 251 -20.24 8.98 15.97
C GLY A 251 -20.90 7.89 16.82
N VAL A 252 -20.55 7.80 18.10
CA VAL A 252 -21.14 6.82 19.03
C VAL A 252 -22.64 7.06 19.22
N LYS A 253 -23.09 8.31 19.32
CA LYS A 253 -24.53 8.62 19.38
C LYS A 253 -25.29 8.18 18.12
N LYS A 254 -24.64 8.18 16.96
CA LYS A 254 -25.23 7.63 15.73
C LYS A 254 -25.27 6.10 15.76
N LEU A 255 -24.23 5.46 16.29
CA LEU A 255 -24.20 4.00 16.45
C LEU A 255 -25.27 3.51 17.44
N ASP A 256 -25.47 4.23 18.55
CA ASP A 256 -26.53 3.98 19.54
C ASP A 256 -27.93 3.97 18.89
N LYS A 257 -28.18 4.89 17.95
CA LYS A 257 -29.45 4.92 17.18
C LYS A 257 -29.57 3.80 16.16
N ALA A 258 -28.45 3.32 15.62
CA ALA A 258 -28.44 2.36 14.52
C ALA A 258 -28.36 0.89 14.98
N ILE A 259 -27.79 0.65 16.17
CA ILE A 259 -27.44 -0.69 16.65
C ILE A 259 -27.92 -0.86 18.10
N ALA A 260 -28.83 -1.80 18.32
CA ALA A 260 -29.42 -2.05 19.64
C ALA A 260 -28.40 -2.53 20.71
N GLY A 261 -27.28 -3.11 20.27
CA GLY A 261 -26.20 -3.59 21.14
C GLY A 261 -25.31 -2.50 21.73
N ILE A 262 -25.36 -1.27 21.21
CA ILE A 262 -24.54 -0.15 21.70
C ILE A 262 -25.46 0.84 22.40
N LYS A 263 -25.19 1.14 23.67
CA LYS A 263 -25.91 2.15 24.43
C LYS A 263 -25.01 3.27 24.88
N TYR A 264 -25.33 4.49 24.46
CA TYR A 264 -24.65 5.69 24.95
C TYR A 264 -25.31 6.19 26.24
N VAL A 265 -24.53 6.33 27.31
CA VAL A 265 -25.00 6.82 28.61
C VAL A 265 -24.21 8.06 28.98
N ALA A 266 -24.92 9.19 29.15
CA ALA A 266 -24.36 10.42 29.69
C ALA A 266 -25.03 10.75 31.01
N ILE A 267 -24.26 10.78 32.09
CA ILE A 267 -24.70 11.20 33.43
C ILE A 267 -23.76 12.34 33.83
N ASP A 268 -24.30 13.56 33.92
CA ASP A 268 -23.56 14.78 34.20
C ASP A 268 -22.29 14.95 33.34
N LYS A 269 -21.12 14.79 33.98
CA LYS A 269 -19.80 14.92 33.36
C LYS A 269 -19.25 13.59 32.83
N VAL A 270 -19.84 12.47 33.23
CA VAL A 270 -19.35 11.13 32.87
C VAL A 270 -20.09 10.64 31.63
N ARG A 271 -19.31 10.34 30.58
CA ARG A 271 -19.80 9.80 29.31
C ARG A 271 -19.28 8.37 29.14
N LEU A 272 -20.19 7.43 29.01
CA LEU A 272 -19.93 6.00 28.95
C LEU A 272 -20.64 5.37 27.76
N VAL A 273 -20.05 4.30 27.25
CA VAL A 273 -20.64 3.43 26.23
C VAL A 273 -20.75 2.05 26.82
N ARG A 274 -21.97 1.49 26.79
CA ARG A 274 -22.23 0.10 27.15
C ARG A 274 -22.39 -0.70 25.87
N ILE A 275 -21.59 -1.75 25.74
CA ILE A 275 -21.56 -2.60 24.56
C ILE A 275 -22.07 -3.98 24.97
N HIS A 276 -23.05 -4.48 24.24
CA HIS A 276 -23.74 -5.74 24.45
C HIS A 276 -23.78 -6.51 23.13
N ASN A 277 -23.44 -7.80 23.19
CA ASN A 277 -23.60 -8.83 22.16
C ASN A 277 -23.77 -8.29 20.72
N LEU A 278 -22.63 -7.93 20.08
CA LEU A 278 -22.61 -7.36 18.74
C LEU A 278 -22.72 -8.47 17.68
N ASN A 279 -23.59 -8.30 16.69
CA ASN A 279 -23.66 -9.18 15.53
C ASN A 279 -23.16 -8.45 14.29
N ARG A 280 -21.90 -8.71 13.95
CA ARG A 280 -21.19 -8.05 12.85
C ARG A 280 -21.95 -8.04 11.53
N SER A 281 -22.62 -9.14 11.18
CA SER A 281 -23.28 -9.26 9.88
C SER A 281 -24.51 -8.37 9.75
N ILE A 282 -25.36 -8.37 10.78
CA ILE A 282 -26.62 -7.61 10.82
C ILE A 282 -26.31 -6.13 11.06
N ASP A 283 -25.39 -5.83 11.97
CA ASP A 283 -25.06 -4.46 12.35
C ASP A 283 -24.41 -3.69 11.19
N LEU A 284 -23.52 -4.33 10.42
CA LEU A 284 -22.91 -3.70 9.24
C LEU A 284 -23.94 -3.46 8.12
N GLN A 285 -24.96 -4.31 7.99
CA GLN A 285 -26.06 -4.07 7.06
C GLN A 285 -26.92 -2.88 7.50
N ASN A 286 -27.27 -2.80 8.78
CA ASN A 286 -28.02 -1.68 9.36
C ASN A 286 -27.24 -0.35 9.25
N LEU A 287 -25.92 -0.39 9.43
CA LEU A 287 -25.05 0.77 9.22
C LEU A 287 -25.06 1.24 7.76
N LYS A 288 -24.92 0.31 6.81
CA LYS A 288 -24.97 0.63 5.37
C LYS A 288 -26.34 1.15 4.94
N ALA A 289 -27.43 0.60 5.50
CA ALA A 289 -28.78 1.09 5.24
C ALA A 289 -28.93 2.53 5.77
N THR A 290 -28.49 2.80 6.99
CA THR A 290 -28.55 4.14 7.61
C THR A 290 -27.70 5.16 6.84
N GLN A 291 -26.54 4.76 6.31
CA GLN A 291 -25.68 5.62 5.48
C GLN A 291 -26.30 5.97 4.12
N LYS A 292 -27.16 5.10 3.55
CA LYS A 292 -27.84 5.37 2.28
C LYS A 292 -29.04 6.32 2.41
N LEU A 293 -29.60 6.46 3.62
CA LEU A 293 -30.75 7.33 3.89
C LEU A 293 -30.37 8.80 4.17
N THR A 294 -29.08 9.13 4.24
CA THR A 294 -28.55 10.49 4.49
C THR A 294 -27.67 11.00 3.36
#